data_AF-A0A5A9EWW4-F1
#
_entry.id   AF-A0A5A9EWW4-F1
#
_cell.length_a   1.000
_cell.length_b   1.000
_cell.length_c   1.000
_cell.angle_alpha   90.00
_cell.angle_beta   90.00
_cell.angle_gamma   90.00
#
_symmetry.space_group_name_H-M   'P 1'
#
loop_
_entity.id
_entity.type
_entity.pdbx_description
1 polymer ?
#
loop_
_entity_poly.entity_id
_entity_poly.type
_entity_poly.pdbx_seq_one_letter_code
_entity_poly.pdbx_strand_id
1 'polypeptide(L)'
;MVSRMARIVHMGKLGGYAALLDGALLEPDGRILWPSVSALTEALRRAGITPSDMILDTRSPAGVRPAGAVSAPAAASPRSGGLPLAA
;
A
#
# COMPACT_ATOMS: atom_id res chain seq x y z
N MET A 1 10.94 8.63 19.87
CA MET A 1 10.84 7.16 19.88
C MET A 1 10.31 6.76 18.52
N VAL A 2 11.14 6.19 17.62
CA VAL A 2 10.67 5.76 16.30
C VAL A 2 9.88 4.47 16.51
N SER A 3 8.55 4.54 16.39
CA SER A 3 7.71 3.34 16.37
C SER A 3 8.03 2.56 15.10
N ARG A 4 8.83 1.51 15.23
CA ARG A 4 9.15 0.60 14.12
C ARG A 4 7.91 -0.25 13.83
N MET A 5 7.14 0.14 12.82
CA MET A 5 5.95 -0.58 12.39
C MET A 5 6.32 -1.65 11.36
N ALA A 6 5.80 -2.86 11.52
CA ALA A 6 5.96 -3.92 10.54
C ALA A 6 5.03 -3.68 9.35
N ARG A 7 5.61 -3.56 8.16
CA ARG A 7 4.85 -3.40 6.91
C ARG A 7 4.36 -4.76 6.46
N ILE A 8 3.10 -4.84 6.06
CA ILE A 8 2.53 -6.08 5.51
C ILE A 8 2.75 -6.08 4.00
N VAL A 9 3.26 -7.19 3.48
CA VAL A 9 3.56 -7.38 2.06
C VAL A 9 2.74 -8.55 1.52
N HIS A 10 1.88 -8.30 0.54
CA HIS A 10 1.23 -9.35 -0.23
C HIS A 10 2.19 -9.85 -1.32
N MET A 11 2.62 -11.10 -1.16
CA MET A 11 3.53 -11.82 -2.05
C MET A 11 2.74 -12.39 -3.23
N GLY A 12 2.58 -11.60 -4.29
CA GLY A 12 1.68 -11.90 -5.40
C GLY A 12 1.94 -13.25 -6.09
N LYS A 13 3.21 -13.62 -6.27
CA LYS A 13 3.60 -14.91 -6.87
C LYS A 13 3.44 -16.11 -5.93
N LEU A 14 3.53 -15.89 -4.62
CA LEU A 14 3.48 -16.95 -3.61
C LEU A 14 2.06 -17.14 -3.04
N GLY A 15 1.16 -16.18 -3.25
CA GLY A 15 -0.23 -16.26 -2.80
C GLY A 15 -0.39 -16.11 -1.30
N GLY A 16 0.43 -15.27 -0.65
CA GLY A 16 0.37 -15.07 0.81
C GLY A 16 0.89 -13.72 1.26
N TYR A 17 0.93 -13.53 2.57
CA TYR A 17 1.34 -12.29 3.23
C TYR A 17 2.58 -12.51 4.08
N ALA A 18 3.49 -11.55 4.05
CA ALA A 18 4.69 -11.53 4.89
C ALA A 18 4.80 -10.18 5.61
N ALA A 19 5.52 -10.15 6.72
CA ALA A 19 5.79 -8.92 7.45
C ALA A 19 7.24 -8.48 7.27
N LEU A 20 7.45 -7.17 7.17
CA LEU A 20 8.74 -6.56 6.89
C LEU A 20 9.00 -5.45 7.92
N LEU A 21 10.09 -5.56 8.66
CA LEU A 21 10.48 -4.62 9.71
C LEU A 21 11.94 -4.20 9.49
N ASP A 22 12.20 -2.90 9.41
CA ASP A 22 13.55 -2.34 9.16
C ASP A 22 14.28 -2.96 7.95
N GLY A 23 13.53 -3.37 6.91
CA GLY A 23 14.11 -4.00 5.71
C GLY A 23 14.33 -5.51 5.81
N ALA A 24 14.06 -6.12 6.97
CA ALA A 24 14.13 -7.57 7.16
C ALA A 24 12.73 -8.21 7.10
N LEU A 25 12.64 -9.40 6.51
CA LEU A 25 11.46 -10.25 6.62
C LEU A 25 11.36 -10.81 8.04
N LEU A 26 10.16 -10.79 8.60
CA LEU A 26 9.87 -11.37 9.90
C LEU A 26 9.29 -12.77 9.76
N GLU A 27 9.62 -13.62 10.73
CA GLU A 27 9.08 -14.97 10.90
C GLU A 27 8.26 -15.04 12.19
N PRO A 28 7.15 -14.28 12.32
CA PRO A 28 6.32 -14.39 13.50
C PRO A 28 5.85 -15.85 13.62
N ASP A 29 6.00 -16.43 14.80
CA ASP A 29 5.65 -17.83 15.08
C ASP A 29 6.40 -18.86 14.19
N GLY A 30 7.62 -18.52 13.75
CA GLY A 30 8.47 -19.41 12.91
C GLY A 30 7.98 -19.55 11.47
N ARG A 31 7.10 -18.65 11.00
CA ARG A 31 6.51 -18.70 9.65
C ARG A 31 6.68 -17.38 8.92
N ILE A 32 7.34 -17.42 7.75
CA ILE A 32 7.49 -16.26 6.85
C ILE A 32 6.17 -15.91 6.15
N LEU A 33 5.48 -16.92 5.59
CA LEU A 33 4.35 -16.72 4.68
C LEU A 33 3.03 -17.15 5.32
N TRP A 34 2.09 -16.22 5.36
CA TRP A 34 0.78 -16.39 5.98
C TRP A 34 -0.34 -16.41 4.94
N PRO A 35 -1.39 -17.22 5.15
CA PRO A 35 -2.50 -17.34 4.19
C PRO A 35 -3.41 -16.11 4.19
N SER A 36 -3.42 -15.31 5.26
CA SER A 36 -4.25 -14.11 5.38
C SER A 36 -3.55 -12.99 6.17
N VAL A 37 -3.97 -11.74 5.91
CA VAL A 37 -3.54 -10.55 6.66
C VAL A 37 -3.93 -10.64 8.13
N SER A 38 -5.12 -11.18 8.42
CA SER A 38 -5.63 -11.32 9.79
C SER A 38 -4.77 -12.28 10.61
N ALA A 39 -4.38 -13.42 10.04
CA ALA A 39 -3.52 -14.39 10.72
C ALA A 39 -2.12 -13.83 10.96
N LEU A 40 -1.55 -13.12 9.98
CA LEU A 40 -0.27 -12.43 10.14
C LEU A 40 -0.33 -11.33 11.21
N THR A 41 -1.36 -10.49 11.17
CA THR A 41 -1.60 -9.41 12.14
C THR A 41 -1.67 -9.94 13.56
N GLU A 42 -2.38 -11.04 13.77
CA GLU A 42 -2.50 -11.68 15.08
C GLU A 42 -1.14 -12.23 15.56
N ALA A 43 -0.37 -12.87 14.68
CA ALA A 43 0.97 -13.35 15.01
C ALA A 43 1.94 -12.22 15.37
N LEU A 44 1.88 -11.09 14.63
CA LEU A 44 2.66 -9.90 14.94
C LEU A 44 2.27 -9.29 16.28
N ARG A 45 0.97 -9.21 16.59
CA ARG A 45 0.49 -8.70 17.89
C ARG A 45 0.97 -9.57 19.04
N ARG A 46 0.94 -10.90 18.89
CA ARG A 46 1.49 -11.83 19.90
C ARG A 46 2.99 -11.65 20.10
N ALA A 47 3.72 -11.29 19.04
CA ALA A 47 5.14 -10.94 19.11
C ALA A 47 5.40 -9.51 19.63
N GLY A 48 4.36 -8.74 20.00
CA GLY A 48 4.49 -7.35 20.47
C GLY A 48 4.83 -6.34 19.37
N ILE A 49 4.67 -6.72 18.10
CA ILE A 49 5.01 -5.91 16.94
C ILE A 49 3.74 -5.20 16.44
N THR A 50 3.83 -3.89 16.24
CA THR A 50 2.72 -3.11 15.68
C THR A 50 2.71 -3.24 14.15
N PRO A 51 1.67 -3.82 13.55
CA PRO A 51 1.54 -3.87 12.10
C PRO A 51 1.14 -2.51 11.54
N SER A 52 1.57 -2.24 10.31
CA SER A 52 1.12 -1.11 9.51
C SER A 52 -0.27 -1.40 8.93
N ASP A 53 -1.12 -0.38 8.87
CA ASP A 53 -2.44 -0.44 8.24
C ASP A 53 -2.35 -0.54 6.71
N MET A 54 -1.17 -0.24 6.15
CA MET A 54 -0.91 -0.28 4.71
C MET A 54 -0.31 -1.62 4.27
N ILE A 55 -0.91 -2.21 3.24
CA ILE A 55 -0.42 -3.45 2.61
C ILE A 55 0.30 -3.11 1.30
N LEU A 56 1.54 -3.57 1.15
CA LEU A 56 2.29 -3.50 -0.10
C LEU A 56 1.93 -4.70 -0.98
N ASP A 57 1.27 -4.46 -2.10
CA ASP A 57 0.98 -5.51 -3.08
C ASP A 57 2.12 -5.63 -4.10
N THR A 58 2.75 -6.80 -4.18
CA THR A 58 3.86 -7.09 -5.11
C THR A 58 3.42 -7.78 -6.40
N ARG A 59 2.10 -7.96 -6.60
CA ARG A 59 1.60 -8.44 -7.90
C ARG A 59 2.05 -7.47 -8.99
N SER A 60 2.63 -8.01 -10.06
CA SER A 60 2.97 -7.21 -11.23
C SER A 60 1.72 -6.47 -11.72
N PRO A 61 1.77 -5.14 -11.95
CA PRO A 61 0.64 -4.37 -12.45
C PRO A 61 0.30 -4.65 -13.91
N ALA A 62 0.87 -5.71 -14.52
CA ALA A 62 0.54 -6.18 -15.86
C ALA A 62 -0.91 -6.72 -15.88
N GLY A 63 -1.88 -5.80 -15.90
CA GLY A 63 -3.31 -6.09 -16.04
C GLY A 63 -4.22 -5.42 -15.02
N VAL A 64 -3.70 -4.88 -13.92
CA VAL A 64 -4.54 -4.19 -12.91
C VAL A 64 -4.32 -2.69 -13.04
N ARG A 65 -5.25 -2.01 -13.74
CA ARG A 65 -5.41 -0.56 -13.66
C ARG A 65 -5.58 -0.21 -12.17
N PRO A 66 -4.73 0.64 -11.57
CA PRO A 66 -4.91 1.01 -10.17
C PRO A 66 -6.27 1.69 -10.03
N ALA A 67 -7.20 1.03 -9.32
CA ALA A 67 -8.45 1.63 -8.92
C ALA A 67 -8.11 2.67 -7.85
N GLY A 68 -8.08 3.94 -8.25
CA GLY A 68 -7.91 5.06 -7.33
C GLY A 68 -6.58 5.79 -7.43
N ALA A 69 -6.20 6.26 -8.62
CA ALA A 69 -5.58 7.58 -8.65
C ALA A 69 -6.68 8.57 -8.24
N VAL A 70 -6.55 9.15 -7.04
CA VAL A 70 -7.38 10.29 -6.61
C VAL A 70 -7.36 11.28 -7.76
N SER A 71 -8.51 11.44 -8.42
CA SER A 71 -8.70 12.50 -9.39
C SER A 71 -8.68 13.79 -8.59
N ALA A 72 -7.49 14.40 -8.46
CA ALA A 72 -7.42 15.80 -8.14
C ALA A 72 -8.28 16.52 -9.19
N PRO A 73 -9.26 17.36 -8.79
CA PRO A 73 -10.05 18.09 -9.77
C PRO A 73 -9.06 18.90 -10.60
N ALA A 74 -9.10 18.69 -11.91
CA ALA A 74 -8.32 19.45 -12.86
C ALA A 74 -8.52 20.93 -12.52
N ALA A 75 -7.44 21.59 -12.08
CA ALA A 75 -7.42 23.02 -11.92
C ALA A 75 -7.65 23.62 -13.31
N ALA A 76 -8.91 23.87 -13.63
CA ALA A 76 -9.32 24.62 -14.80
C ALA A 76 -8.73 26.02 -14.64
N SER A 77 -7.61 26.24 -15.32
CA SER A 77 -7.00 27.54 -15.45
C SER A 77 -8.03 28.45 -16.16
N PRO A 78 -8.54 29.53 -15.54
CA PRO A 78 -9.42 30.44 -16.24
C PRO A 78 -8.56 31.23 -17.22
N ARG A 79 -8.58 30.84 -18.50
CA ARG A 79 -8.08 31.71 -19.57
C ARG A 79 -9.03 32.90 -19.69
N SER A 80 -8.73 33.95 -18.94
CA SER A 80 -9.20 35.30 -19.20
C SER A 80 -8.66 35.78 -20.54
N GLY A 81 -9.53 36.42 -21.34
CA GLY A 81 -9.11 37.45 -22.29
C GLY A 81 -9.12 37.06 -23.76
N GLY A 82 -10.32 36.99 -24.35
CA GLY A 82 -10.51 37.14 -25.81
C GLY A 82 -11.64 38.12 -26.06
N LEU A 83 -11.32 39.38 -26.33
CA LEU A 83 -12.26 40.45 -26.67
C LEU A 83 -12.97 40.14 -28.00
N PRO A 84 -14.27 40.47 -28.16
CA PRO A 84 -14.96 40.35 -29.44
C PRO A 84 -14.59 41.52 -30.36
N LEU A 85 -14.11 41.21 -31.57
CA LEU A 85 -13.96 42.19 -32.65
C LEU A 85 -15.35 42.39 -33.27
N ALA A 86 -15.94 43.57 -33.10
CA ALA A 86 -17.19 43.97 -33.73
C ALA A 86 -17.02 44.08 -35.26
N ALA A 87 -18.04 43.64 -35.99
CA ALA A 87 -18.22 43.89 -37.43
C ALA A 87 -18.96 45.21 -37.65
#